data_AF-A0A0F9E962-F1
#
_entry.id   AF-A0A0F9E962-F1
#
_cell.length_a   1.000
_cell.length_b   1.000
_cell.length_c   1.000
_cell.angle_alpha   90.00
_cell.angle_beta   90.00
_cell.angle_gamma   90.00
#
_symmetry.space_group_name_H-M   'P 1'
#
loop_
_entity.id
_entity.type
_entity.pdbx_description
1 polymer ?
#
loop_
_entity_poly.entity_id
_entity_poly.type
_entity_poly.pdbx_seq_one_letter_code
_entity_poly.pdbx_strand_id
1 'polypeptide(L)'
;MGSYLLVPTGGAGTYLALVTSSVTPAGTNKTYLVEILINATAQVNLKVERKFGAADIGSITLGGFITLAATNRIWICVQGLSDGTDITFKHINLSLHRI
;
A
#
# COMPACT_ATOMS: atom_id res chain seq x y z
N MET A 1 -11.46 5.81 8.43
CA MET A 1 -10.85 4.51 8.08
C MET A 1 -11.33 4.11 6.70
N GLY A 2 -10.42 3.74 5.79
CA GLY A 2 -10.73 3.39 4.40
C GLY A 2 -11.04 1.90 4.18
N SER A 3 -11.21 1.52 2.92
CA SER A 3 -11.43 0.14 2.47
C SER A 3 -10.26 -0.78 2.85
N TYR A 4 -10.56 -2.06 3.09
CA TYR A 4 -9.57 -3.09 3.43
C TYR A 4 -9.87 -4.41 2.75
N LEU A 5 -8.83 -5.24 2.61
CA LEU A 5 -8.97 -6.65 2.29
C LEU A 5 -9.03 -7.45 3.60
N LEU A 6 -10.08 -8.26 3.76
CA LEU A 6 -10.24 -9.16 4.90
C LEU A 6 -9.69 -10.54 4.57
N VAL A 7 -8.80 -11.06 5.41
CA VAL A 7 -8.36 -12.45 5.32
C VAL A 7 -9.50 -13.35 5.82
N PRO A 8 -10.04 -14.25 4.98
CA PRO A 8 -11.17 -15.09 5.36
C PRO A 8 -10.74 -16.16 6.38
N THR A 9 -11.72 -16.81 7.00
CA THR A 9 -11.50 -18.03 7.80
C THR A 9 -10.81 -19.09 6.92
N GLY A 10 -9.76 -19.73 7.44
CA GLY A 10 -8.91 -20.66 6.67
C GLY A 10 -7.85 -19.98 5.77
N GLY A 11 -7.88 -18.65 5.68
CA GLY A 11 -6.90 -17.85 4.93
C GLY A 11 -5.60 -17.57 5.68
N ALA A 12 -5.37 -18.16 6.86
CA ALA A 12 -4.10 -17.98 7.56
C ALA A 12 -2.94 -18.63 6.78
N GLY A 13 -1.80 -17.94 6.70
CA GLY A 13 -0.63 -18.45 5.99
C GLY A 13 0.41 -17.37 5.67
N THR A 14 1.48 -17.78 5.00
CA THR A 14 2.49 -16.88 4.45
C THR A 14 2.18 -16.61 2.98
N TYR A 15 2.31 -15.35 2.58
CA TYR A 15 1.98 -14.88 1.25
C TYR A 15 3.11 -14.02 0.69
N LEU A 16 3.38 -14.14 -0.60
CA LEU A 16 4.01 -13.07 -1.37
C LEU A 16 2.96 -12.00 -1.67
N ALA A 17 3.13 -10.82 -1.08
CA ALA A 17 2.31 -9.66 -1.37
C ALA A 17 3.00 -8.78 -2.42
N LEU A 18 2.24 -8.31 -3.39
CA LEU A 18 2.70 -7.36 -4.41
C LEU A 18 1.64 -6.28 -4.59
N VAL A 19 2.06 -5.02 -4.52
CA VAL A 19 1.24 -3.87 -4.90
C VAL A 19 1.89 -3.13 -6.04
N THR A 20 1.09 -2.80 -7.04
CA THR A 20 1.45 -1.92 -8.15
C THR A 20 0.38 -0.87 -8.35
N SER A 21 0.79 0.35 -8.66
CA SER A 21 -0.12 1.46 -8.98
C SER A 21 0.57 2.51 -9.82
N SER A 22 -0.21 3.20 -10.66
CA SER A 22 0.14 4.53 -11.16
C SER A 22 -0.30 5.58 -10.14
N VAL A 23 0.46 6.65 -10.00
CA VAL A 23 0.24 7.67 -8.98
C VAL A 23 0.51 9.06 -9.56
N THR A 24 -0.39 10.00 -9.26
CA THR A 24 -0.26 11.42 -9.64
C THR A 24 -0.39 12.29 -8.39
N PRO A 25 0.66 13.02 -7.97
CA PRO A 25 0.56 13.97 -6.87
C PRO A 25 -0.13 15.26 -7.32
N ALA A 26 -0.83 15.93 -6.41
CA ALA A 26 -1.34 17.28 -6.62
C ALA A 26 -0.25 18.34 -6.44
N GLY A 27 0.68 18.11 -5.50
CA GLY A 27 1.78 19.01 -5.17
C GLY A 27 3.13 18.66 -5.80
N THR A 28 4.03 19.63 -5.81
CA THR A 28 5.42 19.50 -6.27
C THR A 28 6.36 19.07 -5.15
N ASN A 29 7.36 18.25 -5.48
CA ASN A 29 8.51 17.96 -4.62
C ASN A 29 8.16 17.41 -3.23
N LYS A 30 7.02 16.73 -3.10
CA LYS A 30 6.59 16.09 -1.87
C LYS A 30 6.99 14.61 -1.85
N THR A 31 7.38 14.14 -0.68
CA THR A 31 7.73 12.74 -0.43
C THR A 31 6.56 12.04 0.25
N TYR A 32 6.18 10.87 -0.27
CA TYR A 32 5.15 10.03 0.31
C TYR A 32 5.74 8.66 0.65
N LEU A 33 5.36 8.13 1.81
CA LEU A 33 5.64 6.77 2.21
C LEU A 33 4.36 5.95 2.00
N VAL A 34 4.43 4.94 1.13
CA VAL A 34 3.33 3.99 0.90
C VAL A 34 3.70 2.69 1.57
N GLU A 35 2.78 2.15 2.36
CA GLU A 35 3.03 0.96 3.18
C GLU A 35 1.80 0.08 3.32
N ILE A 36 2.02 -1.19 3.66
CA ILE A 36 0.97 -2.14 3.99
C ILE A 36 0.81 -2.24 5.50
N LEU A 37 -0.44 -2.18 5.96
CA LEU A 37 -0.78 -2.34 7.37
C LEU A 37 -1.55 -3.65 7.56
N ILE A 38 -1.24 -4.36 8.64
CA ILE A 38 -2.03 -5.49 9.16
C ILE A 38 -2.60 -5.07 10.51
N ASN A 39 -3.92 -5.10 10.66
CA ASN A 39 -4.65 -4.60 11.83
C ASN A 39 -4.17 -3.22 12.34
N ALA A 40 -3.96 -2.28 11.41
CA ALA A 40 -3.39 -0.94 11.67
C ALA A 40 -1.89 -0.88 12.06
N THR A 41 -1.18 -2.00 12.02
CA THR A 41 0.27 -2.07 12.26
C THR A 41 1.04 -2.09 10.93
N ALA A 42 1.92 -1.11 10.74
CA ALA A 42 2.78 -1.01 9.57
C ALA A 42 3.73 -2.21 9.44
N GLN A 43 3.84 -2.76 8.23
CA GLN A 43 4.73 -3.87 7.92
C GLN A 43 6.08 -3.35 7.44
N VAL A 44 7.13 -3.61 8.22
CA VAL A 44 8.48 -3.06 7.99
C VAL A 44 9.02 -3.39 6.59
N ASN A 45 8.73 -4.57 6.07
CA ASN A 45 9.24 -5.06 4.79
C ASN A 45 8.35 -4.70 3.59
N LEU A 46 7.19 -4.07 3.82
CA LEU A 46 6.23 -3.73 2.76
C LEU A 46 5.97 -2.22 2.77
N LYS A 47 7.02 -1.46 2.48
CA LYS A 47 6.95 -0.01 2.36
C LYS A 47 7.85 0.49 1.25
N VAL A 48 7.47 1.60 0.64
CA VAL A 48 8.25 2.29 -0.38
C VAL A 48 8.06 3.79 -0.21
N GLU A 49 9.17 4.51 -0.19
CA GLU A 49 9.16 5.97 -0.14
C GLU A 49 9.48 6.51 -1.53
N ARG A 50 8.70 7.48 -1.99
CA ARG A 50 8.93 8.14 -3.28
C ARG A 50 8.67 9.64 -3.18
N LYS A 51 9.62 10.41 -3.67
CA LYS A 51 9.46 11.84 -3.96
C LYS A 51 8.99 12.01 -5.39
N PHE A 52 7.94 12.81 -5.59
CA PHE A 52 7.42 13.09 -6.93
C PHE A 52 7.75 14.52 -7.37
N GLY A 53 8.02 14.66 -8.67
CA GLY A 53 8.21 15.96 -9.31
C GLY A 53 6.89 16.68 -9.63
N ALA A 54 6.99 17.85 -10.26
CA ALA A 54 5.83 18.63 -10.70
C ALA A 54 5.03 17.89 -11.77
N ALA A 55 3.74 17.63 -11.51
CA ALA A 55 2.83 16.95 -12.45
C ALA A 55 3.37 15.60 -12.98
N ASP A 56 4.23 14.93 -12.20
CA ASP A 56 4.80 13.64 -12.56
C ASP A 56 3.76 12.52 -12.41
N ILE A 57 3.56 11.71 -13.44
CA ILE A 57 2.83 10.45 -13.32
C ILE A 57 3.86 9.37 -13.04
N GLY A 58 4.00 9.04 -11.75
CA GLY A 58 4.92 8.01 -11.30
C GLY A 58 4.24 6.66 -11.09
N SER A 59 5.03 5.70 -10.64
CA SER A 59 4.57 4.40 -10.20
C SER A 59 5.00 4.13 -8.75
N ILE A 60 4.16 3.38 -8.05
CA ILE A 60 4.47 2.80 -6.76
C ILE A 60 4.42 1.28 -6.92
N THR A 61 5.53 0.64 -6.56
CA THR A 61 5.64 -0.81 -6.50
C THR A 61 6.26 -1.17 -5.15
N LEU A 62 5.61 -2.06 -4.41
CA LEU A 62 6.14 -2.66 -3.19
C LEU A 62 5.76 -4.14 -3.17
N GLY A 63 6.65 -4.98 -2.66
CA GLY A 63 6.38 -6.40 -2.55
C GLY A 63 7.34 -7.10 -1.60
N GLY A 64 6.88 -8.22 -1.05
CA GLY A 64 7.58 -8.96 -0.02
C GLY A 64 6.71 -10.01 0.63
N PHE A 65 7.32 -10.83 1.49
CA PHE A 65 6.60 -11.86 2.22
C PHE A 65 5.90 -11.28 3.46
N ILE A 66 4.67 -11.74 3.69
CA ILE A 66 3.89 -11.45 4.89
C ILE A 66 3.25 -12.70 5.44
N THR A 67 3.13 -12.76 6.76
CA THR A 67 2.35 -13.78 7.45
C THR A 67 1.04 -13.15 7.91
N LEU A 68 -0.06 -13.80 7.54
CA LEU A 68 -1.42 -13.34 7.81
C LEU A 68 -2.13 -14.37 8.70
N ALA A 69 -2.82 -13.89 9.72
CA ALA A 69 -3.78 -14.68 10.47
C ALA A 69 -5.19 -14.52 9.87
N ALA A 70 -6.07 -15.48 10.13
CA ALA A 70 -7.48 -15.34 9.79
C ALA A 70 -8.05 -14.05 10.41
N THR A 71 -8.99 -13.41 9.73
CA THR A 71 -9.63 -12.14 10.12
C THR A 71 -8.73 -10.90 10.12
N ASN A 72 -7.43 -11.06 9.82
CA ASN A 72 -6.58 -9.90 9.60
C ASN A 72 -7.15 -9.01 8.52
N ARG A 73 -7.07 -7.71 8.75
CA ARG A 73 -7.43 -6.69 7.77
C ARG A 73 -6.15 -6.10 7.21
N ILE A 74 -6.12 -5.95 5.90
CA ILE A 74 -4.97 -5.47 5.15
C ILE A 74 -5.37 -4.14 4.51
N TRP A 75 -4.55 -3.11 4.76
CA TRP A 75 -4.73 -1.78 4.18
C TRP A 75 -3.47 -1.36 3.43
N ILE A 76 -3.67 -0.53 2.42
CA ILE A 76 -2.63 0.32 1.87
C ILE A 76 -2.77 1.67 2.57
N CYS A 77 -1.69 2.14 3.19
CA CYS A 77 -1.63 3.44 3.83
C CYS A 77 -0.61 4.32 3.11
N VAL A 78 -0.87 5.62 3.13
CA VAL A 78 0.01 6.64 2.59
C VAL A 78 0.28 7.66 3.69
N GLN A 79 1.54 7.85 4.03
CA GLN A 79 1.99 8.89 4.93
C GLN A 79 2.56 10.08 4.15
N GLY A 80 2.72 11.21 4.84
CA GLY A 80 3.15 12.47 4.23
C GLY A 80 2.00 13.23 3.56
N LEU A 81 0.76 12.85 3.81
CA LEU A 81 -0.42 13.60 3.36
C LEU A 81 -0.63 14.86 4.22
N SER A 82 -0.90 15.98 3.57
CA SER A 82 -1.47 17.18 4.17
C SER A 82 -2.99 17.07 4.23
N ASP A 83 -3.60 16.50 3.19
CA ASP A 83 -5.01 16.16 3.12
C ASP A 83 -5.28 14.99 2.13
N GLY A 84 -6.55 14.66 1.91
CA GLY A 84 -6.96 13.55 1.03
C GLY A 84 -6.87 13.81 -0.47
N THR A 85 -6.45 15.01 -0.90
CA THR A 85 -6.32 15.42 -2.31
C THR A 85 -4.85 15.46 -2.79
N ASP A 86 -3.91 15.34 -1.87
CA ASP A 86 -2.47 15.40 -2.10
C ASP A 86 -1.94 14.45 -3.19
N ILE A 87 -2.53 13.27 -3.29
CA ILE A 87 -2.05 12.21 -4.16
C ILE A 87 -3.19 11.30 -4.60
N THR A 88 -3.24 11.01 -5.89
CA THR A 88 -4.25 10.15 -6.49
C THR A 88 -3.60 8.85 -6.98
N PHE A 89 -4.11 7.72 -6.51
CA PHE A 89 -3.73 6.39 -6.98
C PHE A 89 -4.68 5.94 -8.10
N LYS A 90 -4.13 5.40 -9.19
CA LYS A 90 -4.86 4.89 -10.35
C LYS A 90 -4.35 3.50 -10.71
N HIS A 91 -5.26 2.63 -11.16
CA HIS A 91 -4.95 1.26 -11.58
C HIS A 91 -4.26 0.44 -10.48
N ILE A 92 -4.70 0.62 -9.23
CA ILE A 92 -4.11 -0.06 -8.09
C ILE A 92 -4.45 -1.56 -8.13
N ASN A 93 -3.43 -2.39 -7.99
CA ASN A 93 -3.56 -3.83 -7.88
C ASN A 93 -2.82 -4.32 -6.62
N LEU A 94 -3.51 -5.08 -5.78
CA LEU A 94 -2.93 -5.83 -4.67
C LEU A 94 -3.10 -7.32 -4.99
N SER A 95 -1.99 -8.02 -5.15
CA SER A 95 -1.95 -9.47 -5.35
C SER A 95 -1.34 -10.15 -4.14
N LEU A 96 -2.01 -11.21 -3.67
CA LEU A 96 -1.53 -12.09 -2.62
C LEU A 96 -1.39 -13.50 -3.18
N HIS A 97 -0.18 -14.04 -3.18
CA HIS A 97 0.08 -15.42 -3.58
C HIS A 97 0.51 -16.23 -2.37
N ARG A 98 -0.28 -17.24 -2.00
CA ARG A 98 0.03 -18.12 -0.86
C ARG A 98 1.20 -19.02 -1.22
N ILE A 99 2.12 -19.22 -0.27
CA ILE A 99 3.28 -20.11 -0.39
C ILE A 99 3.08 -21.32 0.52
#